data_AF-A0A817DBY9-F1
#
_entry.id   AF-A0A817DBY9-F1
#
_cell.length_a   1.000
_cell.length_b   1.000
_cell.length_c   1.000
_cell.angle_alpha   90.00
_cell.angle_beta   90.00
_cell.angle_gamma   90.00
#
_symmetry.space_group_name_H-M   'P 1'
#
loop_
_entity.id
_entity.type
_entity.pdbx_description
1 polymer ?
#
loop_
_entity_poly.entity_id
_entity_poly.type
_entity_poly.pdbx_seq_one_letter_code
_entity_poly.pdbx_strand_id
1 'polypeptide(L)'
;MAEAHEAVAFSFTVGHEGFNVDVSYDVFKALFYAGYRSWKLRCRRTLNSLYNSLYPGHPLRGIACCGLVAGLYFKGYDPSFQLIDWLESNVFQRYLQQRNGKILACIVVGGGIYIVFIQLRQYTLKKLFSYHGWMYQEYGKDLGLVPKIWGGLVKLCVGHNPSLYSCQNFLPSLPLPSLDETLQRYLRSVRPLCDDIEYQRMEKLAEEFKQTIGRKLQRYLWLKWLISTNYVSDWWEKFIYLRGRSPIMVNSNFYGLDAIYIRPTTIQTARAANLTCAAFRYRTELDHENIKPLMIQKFVPLCSSQYERQFNTVRVPGKETGMILEQRKY
;
A
#
# COMPACT_ATOMS: atom_id res chain seq x y z
N MET A 1 7.16 10.21 -36.17
CA MET A 1 8.31 9.34 -36.54
C MET A 1 9.65 10.09 -36.59
N ALA A 2 9.69 11.43 -36.70
CA ALA A 2 10.95 12.19 -36.71
C ALA A 2 11.68 12.23 -35.34
N GLU A 3 10.94 12.20 -34.22
CA GLU A 3 11.53 12.28 -32.86
C GLU A 3 12.29 11.02 -32.42
N ALA A 4 12.07 9.87 -33.08
CA ALA A 4 12.75 8.62 -32.71
C ALA A 4 14.22 8.60 -33.19
N HIS A 5 14.58 9.39 -34.20
CA HIS A 5 15.94 9.49 -34.72
C HIS A 5 16.85 10.37 -33.84
N GLU A 6 16.31 11.35 -33.12
CA GLU A 6 17.09 12.17 -32.16
C GLU A 6 17.41 11.44 -30.85
N ALA A 7 16.74 10.31 -30.56
CA ALA A 7 16.94 9.55 -29.33
C ALA A 7 18.06 8.50 -29.40
N VAL A 8 18.81 8.45 -30.51
CA VAL A 8 19.86 7.45 -30.70
C VAL A 8 21.19 8.00 -30.18
N ALA A 9 21.58 7.62 -28.97
CA ALA A 9 22.86 7.99 -28.35
C ALA A 9 24.10 7.52 -29.14
N PHE A 10 23.90 6.52 -30.01
CA PHE A 10 24.92 5.91 -30.85
C PHE A 10 24.35 5.65 -32.24
N SER A 11 24.61 6.55 -33.19
CA SER A 11 24.27 6.25 -34.59
C SER A 11 25.44 5.53 -35.24
N PHE A 12 25.17 4.33 -35.77
CA PHE A 12 26.13 3.55 -36.53
C PHE A 12 25.75 3.65 -38.00
N THR A 13 26.61 4.27 -38.81
CA THR A 13 26.43 4.31 -40.26
C THR A 13 27.63 3.64 -40.92
N VAL A 14 27.35 2.67 -41.81
CA VAL A 14 28.37 1.98 -42.60
C VAL A 14 28.36 2.60 -43.99
N GLY A 15 29.40 3.39 -44.30
CA GLY A 15 29.58 4.03 -45.59
C GLY A 15 30.67 3.34 -46.42
N HIS A 16 30.78 3.71 -47.69
CA HIS A 16 31.81 3.18 -48.60
C HIS A 16 33.26 3.50 -48.16
N GLU A 17 33.44 4.48 -47.26
CA GLU A 17 34.74 4.90 -46.71
C GLU A 17 35.04 4.35 -45.30
N GLY A 18 34.15 3.54 -44.72
CA GLY A 18 34.37 2.89 -43.41
C GLY A 18 33.24 3.11 -42.40
N PHE A 19 33.55 2.84 -41.13
CA PHE A 19 32.61 2.93 -40.00
C PHE A 19 32.54 4.36 -39.46
N ASN A 20 31.38 5.01 -39.51
CA ASN A 20 31.13 6.29 -38.85
C ASN A 20 30.24 6.07 -37.61
N VAL A 21 30.80 6.40 -36.44
CA VAL A 21 30.11 6.37 -35.14
C VAL A 21 29.90 7.82 -34.70
N ASP A 22 28.65 8.27 -34.66
CA ASP A 22 28.30 9.59 -34.11
C ASP A 22 27.77 9.41 -32.67
N VAL A 23 28.50 9.99 -31.71
CA VAL A 23 28.17 9.94 -30.28
C VAL A 23 27.77 11.34 -29.84
N SER A 24 26.47 11.56 -29.67
CA SER A 24 25.98 12.84 -29.17
C SER A 24 26.25 12.96 -27.67
N TYR A 25 27.17 13.86 -27.30
CA TYR A 25 27.50 14.17 -25.91
C TYR A 25 26.27 14.65 -25.12
N ASP A 26 25.37 15.40 -25.75
CA ASP A 26 24.15 15.90 -25.10
C ASP A 26 23.16 14.78 -24.79
N VAL A 27 23.03 13.79 -25.69
CA VAL A 27 22.22 12.59 -25.43
C VAL A 27 22.84 11.76 -24.32
N PHE A 28 24.16 11.55 -24.31
CA PHE A 28 24.83 10.83 -23.23
C PHE A 28 24.67 11.54 -21.88
N LYS A 29 24.83 12.86 -21.84
CA LYS A 29 24.60 13.68 -20.66
C LYS A 29 23.14 13.57 -20.18
N ALA A 30 22.16 13.64 -21.09
CA ALA A 30 20.75 13.45 -20.76
C ALA A 30 20.46 12.06 -20.20
N LEU A 31 21.03 11.01 -20.81
CA LEU A 31 20.93 9.63 -20.33
C LEU A 31 21.55 9.45 -18.95
N PHE A 32 22.74 10.03 -18.71
CA PHE A 32 23.40 9.99 -17.42
C PHE A 32 22.55 10.68 -16.34
N TYR A 33 22.04 11.89 -16.60
CA TYR A 33 21.17 12.59 -15.66
C TYR A 33 19.85 11.85 -15.42
N ALA A 34 19.26 11.27 -16.46
CA ALA A 34 18.07 10.43 -16.34
C ALA A 34 18.35 9.17 -15.50
N GLY A 35 19.48 8.51 -15.73
CA GLY A 35 19.94 7.35 -14.97
C GLY A 35 20.21 7.68 -13.51
N TYR A 36 20.96 8.74 -13.22
CA TYR A 36 21.22 9.23 -11.87
C TYR A 36 19.92 9.58 -11.13
N ARG A 37 19.00 10.30 -11.80
CA ARG A 37 17.68 10.62 -11.24
C ARG A 37 16.86 9.36 -10.95
N SER A 38 16.87 8.38 -11.86
CA SER A 38 16.17 7.11 -11.66
C SER A 38 16.74 6.35 -10.47
N TRP A 39 18.06 6.23 -10.39
CA TRP A 39 18.75 5.58 -9.27
C TRP A 39 18.42 6.24 -7.93
N LYS A 40 18.49 7.57 -7.85
CA LYS A 40 18.13 8.32 -6.63
C LYS A 40 16.68 8.05 -6.20
N LEU A 41 15.74 8.03 -7.14
CA LEU A 41 14.33 7.71 -6.86
C LEU A 41 14.17 6.26 -6.39
N ARG A 42 14.88 5.31 -7.00
CA ARG A 42 14.86 3.90 -6.60
C ARG A 42 15.38 3.71 -5.18
N CYS A 43 16.54 4.29 -4.85
CA CYS A 43 17.09 4.27 -3.49
C CYS A 43 16.10 4.84 -2.47
N ARG A 44 15.47 5.97 -2.78
CA ARG A 44 14.47 6.58 -1.89
C ARG A 44 13.25 5.68 -1.70
N ARG A 45 12.72 5.06 -2.76
CA ARG A 45 11.60 4.12 -2.66
C ARG A 45 11.94 2.90 -1.81
N THR A 46 13.13 2.34 -1.97
CA THR A 46 13.60 1.22 -1.13
C THR A 46 13.70 1.66 0.34
N LEU A 47 14.25 2.84 0.60
CA LEU A 47 14.32 3.40 1.96
C LEU A 47 12.93 3.63 2.56
N ASN A 48 12.00 4.20 1.78
CA ASN A 48 10.62 4.38 2.22
C ASN A 48 9.94 3.04 2.48
N SER A 49 10.13 2.05 1.61
CA SER A 49 9.58 0.69 1.80
C SER A 49 10.08 0.05 3.11
N LEU A 50 11.38 0.21 3.41
CA LEU A 50 11.96 -0.23 4.69
C LEU A 50 11.36 0.54 5.88
N TYR A 51 11.23 1.87 5.75
CA TYR A 51 10.61 2.70 6.78
C TYR A 51 9.16 2.29 7.04
N ASN A 52 8.36 2.12 6.00
CA ASN A 52 6.95 1.72 6.08
C ASN A 52 6.79 0.31 6.66
N SER A 53 7.72 -0.60 6.34
CA SER A 53 7.74 -1.96 6.91
C SER A 53 8.00 -1.98 8.41
N LEU A 54 8.86 -1.06 8.88
CA LEU A 54 9.23 -0.95 10.29
C LEU A 54 8.33 0.01 11.08
N TYR A 55 7.51 0.82 10.42
CA TYR A 55 6.61 1.78 11.06
C TYR A 55 5.61 1.03 11.96
N PRO A 56 5.30 1.51 13.18
CA PRO A 56 5.63 2.81 13.79
C PRO A 56 7.00 2.88 14.51
N GLY A 57 7.91 1.96 14.21
CA GLY A 57 9.33 2.00 14.60
C GLY A 57 10.19 2.88 13.68
N HIS A 58 11.49 2.95 13.97
CA HIS A 58 12.49 3.66 13.16
C HIS A 58 13.81 2.86 13.10
N PRO A 59 14.49 2.72 11.95
CA PRO A 59 15.73 1.93 11.82
C PRO A 59 16.81 2.26 12.87
N LEU A 60 17.02 3.55 13.15
CA LEU A 60 17.97 3.99 14.20
C LEU A 60 17.65 3.43 15.60
N ARG A 61 16.38 3.21 15.94
CA ARG A 61 15.99 2.58 17.22
C ARG A 61 16.36 1.09 17.23
N GLY A 62 16.29 0.43 16.07
CA GLY A 62 16.80 -0.94 15.92
C GLY A 62 18.30 -1.01 16.12
N ILE A 63 19.07 -0.11 15.51
CA ILE A 63 20.52 -0.02 15.71
C ILE A 63 20.86 0.26 17.18
N ALA A 64 20.14 1.19 17.82
CA ALA A 64 20.30 1.46 19.25
C ALA A 64 19.98 0.23 20.13
N CYS A 65 18.95 -0.54 19.76
CA CYS A 65 18.62 -1.81 20.44
C CYS A 65 19.76 -2.83 20.31
N CYS A 66 20.33 -3.02 19.12
CA CYS A 66 21.51 -3.87 18.91
C CYS A 66 22.71 -3.41 19.75
N GLY A 67 22.98 -2.10 19.78
CA GLY A 67 24.05 -1.52 20.59
C GLY A 67 23.84 -1.71 22.09
N LEU A 68 22.60 -1.59 22.56
CA LEU A 68 22.23 -1.82 23.96
C LEU A 68 22.41 -3.30 24.35
N VAL A 69 21.96 -4.23 23.51
CA VAL A 69 22.16 -5.67 23.73
C VAL A 69 23.64 -6.02 23.77
N ALA A 70 24.44 -5.53 22.81
CA ALA A 70 25.88 -5.73 22.81
C ALA A 70 26.54 -5.15 24.07
N GLY A 71 26.17 -3.92 24.46
CA GLY A 71 26.71 -3.25 25.64
C GLY A 71 26.38 -3.97 26.96
N LEU A 72 25.18 -4.53 27.10
CA LEU A 72 24.79 -5.34 28.26
C LEU A 72 25.57 -6.66 28.29
N TYR A 73 25.66 -7.33 27.14
CA TYR A 73 26.38 -8.61 27.02
C TYR A 73 27.85 -8.46 27.41
N PHE A 74 28.55 -7.44 26.89
CA PHE A 74 29.96 -7.20 27.26
C PHE A 74 30.16 -6.73 28.70
N LYS A 75 29.11 -6.26 29.39
CA LYS A 75 29.12 -5.99 30.83
C LYS A 75 28.80 -7.22 31.69
N GLY A 76 28.56 -8.39 31.08
CA GLY A 76 28.27 -9.64 31.77
C GLY A 76 26.78 -9.92 32.01
N TYR A 77 25.88 -9.09 31.48
CA TYR A 77 24.44 -9.33 31.54
C TYR A 77 23.94 -9.83 30.18
N ASP A 78 23.53 -11.09 30.10
CA ASP A 78 22.96 -11.64 28.88
C ASP A 78 21.41 -11.60 28.92
N PRO A 79 20.76 -10.65 28.21
CA PRO A 79 19.30 -10.57 28.14
C PRO A 79 18.67 -11.65 27.25
N SER A 80 19.48 -12.45 26.56
CA SER A 80 19.04 -13.38 25.51
C SER A 80 18.90 -14.84 25.94
N PHE A 81 19.05 -15.12 27.24
CA PHE A 81 19.04 -16.48 27.79
C PHE A 81 20.01 -17.43 27.07
N GLN A 82 21.28 -17.01 26.91
CA GLN A 82 22.37 -17.75 26.24
C GLN A 82 22.21 -17.94 24.73
N LEU A 83 21.22 -17.30 24.10
CA LEU A 83 21.03 -17.38 22.65
C LEU A 83 22.21 -16.76 21.89
N ILE A 84 22.85 -15.72 22.42
CA ILE A 84 24.04 -15.09 21.82
C ILE A 84 25.20 -16.09 21.74
N ASP A 85 25.49 -16.79 22.83
CA ASP A 85 26.57 -17.79 22.88
C ASP A 85 26.24 -19.02 22.02
N TRP A 86 24.97 -19.42 21.98
CA TRP A 86 24.51 -20.49 21.09
C TRP A 86 24.68 -20.13 19.61
N LEU A 87 24.32 -18.90 19.21
CA LEU A 87 24.48 -18.43 17.83
C LEU A 87 25.95 -18.32 17.43
N GLU A 88 26.79 -17.82 18.33
CA GLU A 88 28.21 -17.71 18.07
C GLU A 88 28.84 -19.09 17.86
N SER A 89 28.66 -20.01 18.80
CA SER A 89 29.27 -21.35 18.76
C SER A 89 28.77 -22.22 17.60
N ASN A 90 27.47 -22.15 17.26
CA ASN A 90 26.88 -23.04 16.26
C ASN A 90 26.87 -22.47 14.84
N VAL A 91 26.87 -21.14 14.68
CA VAL A 91 26.69 -20.48 13.38
C VAL A 91 27.92 -19.68 12.98
N PHE A 92 28.33 -18.72 13.81
CA PHE A 92 29.31 -17.71 13.38
C PHE A 92 30.76 -18.12 13.57
N GLN A 93 31.07 -18.98 14.53
CA GLN A 93 32.43 -19.44 14.81
C GLN A 93 33.08 -20.15 13.62
N ARG A 94 32.27 -20.71 12.70
CA ARG A 94 32.76 -21.34 11.45
C ARG A 94 33.34 -20.35 10.43
N TYR A 95 32.94 -19.08 10.50
CA TYR A 95 33.26 -18.09 9.47
C TYR A 95 34.00 -16.86 10.00
N LEU A 96 33.88 -16.57 11.31
CA LEU A 96 34.39 -15.36 11.93
C LEU A 96 35.23 -15.70 13.17
N GLN A 97 36.20 -14.85 13.47
CA GLN A 97 36.92 -14.86 14.76
C GLN A 97 35.92 -14.68 15.91
N GLN A 98 36.15 -15.33 17.06
CA GLN A 98 35.22 -15.34 18.21
C GLN A 98 34.67 -13.96 18.57
N ARG A 99 35.54 -12.94 18.65
CA ARG A 99 35.13 -11.57 18.99
C ARG A 99 34.13 -11.00 17.99
N ASN A 100 34.37 -11.20 16.70
CA ASN A 100 33.49 -10.71 15.64
C ASN A 100 32.20 -11.55 15.56
N GLY A 101 32.27 -12.85 15.83
CA GLY A 101 31.12 -13.74 15.94
C GLY A 101 30.15 -13.32 17.05
N LYS A 102 30.67 -12.97 18.24
CA LYS A 102 29.86 -12.48 19.37
C LYS A 102 29.17 -11.15 19.08
N ILE A 103 29.88 -10.20 18.43
CA ILE A 103 29.29 -8.92 18.02
C ILE A 103 28.15 -9.15 17.03
N LEU A 104 28.36 -10.01 16.03
CA LEU A 104 27.32 -10.33 15.05
C LEU A 104 26.12 -11.03 15.69
N ALA A 105 26.34 -11.96 16.62
CA ALA A 105 25.28 -12.59 17.39
C ALA A 105 24.46 -11.56 18.18
N CYS A 106 25.09 -10.57 18.81
CA CYS A 106 24.40 -9.48 19.50
C CYS A 106 23.53 -8.64 18.53
N ILE A 107 24.03 -8.36 17.32
CA ILE A 107 23.28 -7.62 16.30
C ILE A 107 22.05 -8.42 15.84
N VAL A 108 22.21 -9.73 15.62
CA VAL A 108 21.11 -10.60 15.18
C VAL A 108 20.04 -10.71 16.27
N VAL A 109 20.44 -10.93 17.52
CA VAL A 109 19.50 -11.04 18.64
C VAL A 109 18.81 -9.69 18.92
N GLY A 110 19.57 -8.59 18.99
CA GLY A 110 19.00 -7.25 19.20
C GLY A 110 18.05 -6.84 18.06
N GLY A 111 18.42 -7.15 16.82
CA GLY A 111 17.55 -6.96 15.65
C GLY A 111 16.28 -7.79 15.76
N GLY A 112 16.38 -9.06 16.16
CA GLY A 112 15.24 -9.94 16.38
C GLY A 112 14.27 -9.41 17.44
N ILE A 113 14.78 -9.01 18.61
CA ILE A 113 13.99 -8.40 19.69
C ILE A 113 13.25 -7.15 19.18
N TYR A 114 13.95 -6.30 18.45
CA TYR A 114 13.36 -5.08 17.89
C TYR A 114 12.24 -5.38 16.89
N ILE A 115 12.43 -6.34 15.99
CA ILE A 115 11.41 -6.77 15.03
C ILE A 115 10.18 -7.35 15.77
N VAL A 116 10.39 -8.21 16.78
CA VAL A 116 9.29 -8.76 17.59
C VAL A 116 8.49 -7.62 18.24
N PHE A 117 9.15 -6.62 18.80
CA PHE A 117 8.47 -5.46 19.38
C PHE A 117 7.65 -4.67 18.35
N ILE A 118 8.18 -4.44 17.15
CA ILE A 118 7.43 -3.80 16.06
C ILE A 118 6.20 -4.64 15.70
N GLN A 119 6.36 -5.95 15.52
CA GLN A 119 5.26 -6.84 15.14
C GLN A 119 4.14 -6.84 16.18
N LEU A 120 4.49 -6.87 17.47
CA LEU A 120 3.51 -6.74 18.57
C LEU A 120 2.76 -5.41 18.50
N ARG A 121 3.47 -4.31 18.22
CA ARG A 121 2.85 -2.97 18.09
C ARG A 121 1.95 -2.86 16.86
N GLN A 122 2.38 -3.39 15.71
CA GLN A 122 1.58 -3.47 14.48
C GLN A 122 0.33 -4.33 14.69
N TYR A 123 0.46 -5.48 15.37
CA TYR A 123 -0.69 -6.32 15.72
C TYR A 123 -1.68 -5.60 16.63
N THR A 124 -1.18 -4.88 17.64
CA THR A 124 -2.01 -4.07 18.54
C THR A 124 -2.76 -2.98 17.76
N LEU A 125 -2.08 -2.28 16.85
CA LEU A 125 -2.71 -1.30 15.96
C LEU A 125 -3.80 -1.92 15.08
N LYS A 126 -3.53 -3.08 14.49
CA LYS A 126 -4.52 -3.81 13.69
C LYS A 126 -5.77 -4.14 14.50
N LYS A 127 -5.61 -4.55 15.76
CA LYS A 127 -6.74 -4.79 16.68
C LYS A 127 -7.48 -3.51 17.03
N LEU A 128 -6.76 -2.43 17.32
CA LEU A 128 -7.36 -1.12 17.59
C LEU A 128 -8.17 -0.62 16.39
N PHE A 129 -7.67 -0.75 15.16
CA PHE A 129 -8.38 -0.36 13.95
C PHE A 129 -9.56 -1.27 13.59
N SER A 130 -9.62 -2.48 14.14
CA SER A 130 -10.77 -3.37 13.99
C SER A 130 -11.97 -2.94 14.83
N TYR A 131 -11.81 -1.97 15.73
CA TYR A 131 -12.91 -1.40 16.51
C TYR A 131 -13.73 -0.42 15.66
N HIS A 132 -15.04 -0.66 15.62
CA HIS A 132 -16.00 0.08 14.78
C HIS A 132 -17.02 0.89 15.59
N GLY A 133 -16.99 0.82 16.93
CA GLY A 133 -18.00 1.47 17.78
C GLY A 133 -17.99 3.00 17.71
N TRP A 134 -16.90 3.61 17.22
CA TRP A 134 -16.83 5.04 16.95
C TRP A 134 -17.70 5.48 15.75
N MET A 135 -18.04 4.58 14.81
CA MET A 135 -18.82 4.92 13.62
C MET A 135 -20.30 5.16 13.91
N TYR A 136 -20.84 4.51 14.94
CA TYR A 136 -22.26 4.58 15.29
C TYR A 136 -22.59 5.74 16.23
N GLN A 137 -21.62 6.62 16.50
CA GLN A 137 -21.86 7.81 17.32
C GLN A 137 -22.57 8.88 16.52
N GLU A 138 -23.54 9.53 17.15
CA GLU A 138 -24.29 10.63 16.54
C GLU A 138 -23.39 11.82 16.23
N TYR A 139 -23.55 12.37 15.04
CA TYR A 139 -22.79 13.54 14.61
C TYR A 139 -23.13 14.75 15.48
N GLY A 140 -22.10 15.44 15.99
CA GLY A 140 -22.24 16.67 16.79
C GLY A 140 -22.37 16.47 18.29
N LYS A 141 -22.46 15.23 18.80
CA LYS A 141 -22.37 14.94 20.25
C LYS A 141 -20.93 14.65 20.67
N ASP A 142 -20.61 14.97 21.92
CA ASP A 142 -19.29 14.67 22.49
C ASP A 142 -19.00 13.17 22.46
N LEU A 143 -17.75 12.84 22.11
CA LEU A 143 -17.29 11.45 22.12
C LEU A 143 -17.43 10.87 23.54
N GLY A 144 -18.09 9.72 23.64
CA GLY A 144 -18.10 8.92 24.86
C GLY A 144 -16.70 8.56 25.35
N LEU A 145 -16.58 8.13 26.61
CA LEU A 145 -15.29 7.81 27.23
C LEU A 145 -14.53 6.72 26.48
N VAL A 146 -15.23 5.68 26.00
CA VAL A 146 -14.61 4.54 25.29
C VAL A 146 -13.90 4.99 24.00
N PRO A 147 -14.54 5.71 23.06
CA PRO A 147 -13.83 6.22 21.87
C PRO A 147 -12.74 7.24 22.16
N LYS A 148 -12.86 8.03 23.25
CA LYS A 148 -11.78 8.93 23.69
C LYS A 148 -10.54 8.16 24.12
N ILE A 149 -10.70 7.15 24.98
CA ILE A 149 -9.61 6.28 25.44
C ILE A 149 -9.00 5.53 24.26
N TRP A 150 -9.83 4.90 23.43
CA TRP A 150 -9.39 4.21 22.22
C TRP A 150 -8.60 5.14 21.27
N GLY A 151 -9.10 6.35 21.01
CA GLY A 151 -8.42 7.32 20.16
C GLY A 151 -7.08 7.77 20.74
N GLY A 152 -6.98 7.89 22.07
CA GLY A 152 -5.73 8.13 22.79
C GLY A 152 -4.72 7.00 22.60
N LEU A 153 -5.16 5.74 22.75
CA LEU A 153 -4.32 4.55 22.52
C LEU A 153 -3.85 4.46 21.07
N VAL A 154 -4.74 4.72 20.10
CA VAL A 154 -4.39 4.78 18.68
C VAL A 154 -3.30 5.82 18.43
N LYS A 155 -3.45 7.05 18.94
CA LYS A 155 -2.44 8.10 18.76
C LYS A 155 -1.09 7.72 19.37
N LEU A 156 -1.08 7.12 20.56
CA LEU A 156 0.13 6.63 21.21
C LEU A 156 0.81 5.53 20.37
N CYS A 157 0.02 4.57 19.89
CA CYS A 157 0.55 3.44 19.15
C CYS A 157 0.97 3.79 17.72
N VAL A 158 0.30 4.71 17.01
CA VAL A 158 0.71 5.17 15.67
C VAL A 158 1.96 6.05 15.77
N GLY A 159 2.00 6.96 16.75
CA GLY A 159 3.09 7.92 16.89
C GLY A 159 2.91 9.14 15.98
N HIS A 160 4.01 9.87 15.75
CA HIS A 160 3.98 11.17 15.07
C HIS A 160 4.29 11.06 13.57
N ASN A 161 3.57 11.85 12.75
CA ASN A 161 3.80 12.01 11.31
C ASN A 161 3.96 10.70 10.50
N PRO A 162 2.92 9.87 10.36
CA PRO A 162 2.95 8.77 9.39
C PRO A 162 3.18 9.30 7.97
N SER A 163 4.01 8.61 7.18
CA SER A 163 4.07 8.81 5.72
C SER A 163 2.82 8.22 5.06
N LEU A 164 2.63 8.49 3.76
CA LEU A 164 1.46 8.05 3.00
C LEU A 164 1.15 6.54 3.17
N TYR A 165 2.17 5.68 3.08
CA TYR A 165 1.98 4.23 3.12
C TYR A 165 2.36 3.58 4.47
N SER A 166 2.77 4.37 5.46
CA SER A 166 3.20 3.88 6.78
C SER A 166 2.17 2.97 7.46
N CYS A 167 0.87 3.25 7.28
CA CYS A 167 -0.20 2.50 7.95
C CYS A 167 -0.64 1.22 7.22
N GLN A 168 -0.20 1.00 5.97
CA GLN A 168 -0.74 -0.04 5.11
C GLN A 168 -0.55 -1.46 5.66
N ASN A 169 0.57 -1.71 6.34
CA ASN A 169 0.95 -3.04 6.84
C ASN A 169 0.09 -3.54 8.00
N PHE A 170 -0.60 -2.65 8.71
CA PHE A 170 -1.40 -2.98 9.89
C PHE A 170 -2.85 -2.49 9.78
N LEU A 171 -3.33 -2.21 8.56
CA LEU A 171 -4.76 -2.10 8.32
C LEU A 171 -5.45 -3.44 8.59
N PRO A 172 -6.68 -3.43 9.16
CA PRO A 172 -7.47 -4.64 9.31
C PRO A 172 -7.85 -5.18 7.93
N SER A 173 -7.90 -6.51 7.81
CA SER A 173 -8.44 -7.15 6.61
C SER A 173 -9.93 -6.83 6.48
N LEU A 174 -10.44 -6.78 5.25
CA LEU A 174 -11.87 -6.59 5.02
C LEU A 174 -12.66 -7.71 5.72
N PRO A 175 -13.64 -7.41 6.60
CA PRO A 175 -14.40 -8.42 7.31
C PRO A 175 -15.26 -9.24 6.33
N LEU A 176 -15.35 -10.54 6.59
CA LEU A 176 -16.22 -11.46 5.85
C LEU A 176 -17.50 -11.69 6.66
N PRO A 177 -18.66 -11.15 6.25
CA PRO A 177 -19.93 -11.41 6.94
C PRO A 177 -20.33 -12.88 6.85
N SER A 178 -21.15 -13.33 7.81
CA SER A 178 -21.71 -14.68 7.78
C SER A 178 -22.74 -14.81 6.66
N LEU A 179 -22.94 -16.03 6.16
CA LEU A 179 -23.96 -16.30 5.14
C LEU A 179 -25.36 -15.89 5.63
N ASP A 180 -25.67 -16.18 6.90
CA ASP A 180 -26.95 -15.81 7.52
C ASP A 180 -27.17 -14.29 7.57
N GLU A 181 -26.16 -13.55 8.00
CA GLU A 181 -26.23 -12.08 8.06
C GLU A 181 -26.37 -11.47 6.66
N THR A 182 -25.65 -12.02 5.68
CA THR A 182 -25.77 -11.60 4.27
C THR A 182 -27.18 -11.85 3.74
N LEU A 183 -27.75 -13.02 3.96
CA LEU A 183 -29.11 -13.36 3.48
C LEU A 183 -30.18 -12.52 4.19
N GLN A 184 -30.05 -12.30 5.49
CA GLN A 184 -30.97 -11.44 6.23
C GLN A 184 -30.96 -9.99 5.70
N ARG A 185 -29.76 -9.44 5.45
CA ARG A 185 -29.60 -8.10 4.87
C ARG A 185 -30.13 -8.04 3.44
N TYR A 186 -29.90 -9.09 2.64
CA TYR A 186 -30.44 -9.23 1.29
C TYR A 186 -31.97 -9.19 1.28
N LEU A 187 -32.62 -10.05 2.08
CA LEU A 187 -34.09 -10.10 2.18
C LEU A 187 -34.66 -8.75 2.63
N ARG A 188 -34.03 -8.12 3.65
CA ARG A 188 -34.41 -6.76 4.06
C ARG A 188 -34.31 -5.74 2.92
N SER A 189 -33.28 -5.84 2.09
CA SER A 189 -33.05 -4.89 0.98
C SER A 189 -34.04 -5.06 -0.19
N VAL A 190 -34.51 -6.29 -0.44
CA VAL A 190 -35.47 -6.56 -1.53
C VAL A 190 -36.91 -6.40 -1.09
N ARG A 191 -37.22 -6.50 0.22
CA ARG A 191 -38.59 -6.34 0.73
C ARG A 191 -39.34 -5.11 0.20
N PRO A 192 -38.78 -3.88 0.16
CA PRO A 192 -39.49 -2.72 -0.38
C PRO A 192 -39.66 -2.74 -1.91
N LEU A 193 -39.03 -3.69 -2.62
CA LEU A 193 -39.08 -3.84 -4.07
C LEU A 193 -40.02 -4.97 -4.53
N CYS A 194 -40.56 -5.74 -3.59
CA CYS A 194 -41.35 -6.95 -3.86
C CYS A 194 -42.72 -6.84 -3.20
N ASP A 195 -43.75 -7.40 -3.85
CA ASP A 195 -45.00 -7.71 -3.17
C ASP A 195 -44.84 -8.92 -2.22
N ASP A 196 -45.92 -9.30 -1.53
CA ASP A 196 -45.87 -10.41 -0.56
C ASP A 196 -45.58 -11.76 -1.21
N ILE A 197 -46.09 -12.00 -2.41
CA ILE A 197 -45.93 -13.27 -3.13
C ILE A 197 -44.49 -13.40 -3.63
N GLU A 198 -43.96 -12.34 -4.23
CA GLU A 198 -42.57 -12.24 -4.68
C GLU A 198 -41.60 -12.35 -3.51
N TYR A 199 -41.89 -11.68 -2.39
CA TYR A 199 -41.04 -11.72 -1.21
C TYR A 199 -40.98 -13.13 -0.60
N GLN A 200 -42.12 -13.82 -0.44
CA GLN A 200 -42.16 -15.22 0.01
C GLN A 200 -41.33 -16.13 -0.91
N ARG A 201 -41.39 -15.89 -2.23
CA ARG A 201 -40.54 -16.61 -3.19
C ARG A 201 -39.05 -16.33 -2.94
N MET A 202 -38.66 -15.08 -2.70
CA MET A 202 -37.27 -14.72 -2.39
C MET A 202 -36.79 -15.37 -1.09
N GLU A 203 -37.63 -15.42 -0.06
CA GLU A 203 -37.32 -16.11 1.21
C GLU A 203 -37.03 -17.59 0.97
N LYS A 204 -37.88 -18.27 0.20
CA LYS A 204 -37.69 -19.69 -0.13
C LYS A 204 -36.37 -19.92 -0.89
N LEU A 205 -36.06 -19.08 -1.89
CA LEU A 205 -34.81 -19.18 -2.66
C LEU A 205 -33.57 -18.89 -1.80
N ALA A 206 -33.65 -17.91 -0.89
CA ALA A 206 -32.56 -17.60 0.03
C ALA A 206 -32.26 -18.78 0.97
N GLU A 207 -33.31 -19.43 1.50
CA GLU A 207 -33.15 -20.60 2.35
C GLU A 207 -32.64 -21.82 1.57
N GLU A 208 -33.14 -22.06 0.36
CA GLU A 208 -32.63 -23.11 -0.52
C GLU A 208 -31.14 -22.90 -0.85
N PHE A 209 -30.74 -21.67 -1.20
CA PHE A 209 -29.34 -21.33 -1.44
C PHE A 209 -28.48 -21.61 -0.21
N LYS A 210 -28.95 -21.24 0.99
CA LYS A 210 -28.26 -21.50 2.25
C LYS A 210 -28.09 -22.99 2.53
N GLN A 211 -29.10 -23.80 2.26
CA GLN A 211 -29.08 -25.24 2.53
C GLN A 211 -28.24 -26.02 1.51
N THR A 212 -28.17 -25.53 0.27
CA THR A 212 -27.49 -26.19 -0.84
C THR A 212 -26.06 -25.66 -1.06
N ILE A 213 -25.84 -24.88 -2.12
CA ILE A 213 -24.51 -24.47 -2.58
C ILE A 213 -23.90 -23.32 -1.76
N GLY A 214 -24.72 -22.50 -1.10
CA GLY A 214 -24.28 -21.30 -0.39
C GLY A 214 -23.24 -21.58 0.69
N ARG A 215 -23.43 -22.65 1.49
CA ARG A 215 -22.44 -23.07 2.50
C ARG A 215 -21.10 -23.46 1.88
N LYS A 216 -21.12 -24.15 0.73
CA LYS A 216 -19.90 -24.54 0.01
C LYS A 216 -19.16 -23.31 -0.51
N LEU A 217 -19.87 -22.35 -1.10
CA LEU A 217 -19.30 -21.10 -1.58
C LEU A 217 -18.75 -20.25 -0.44
N GLN A 218 -19.45 -20.15 0.68
CA GLN A 218 -18.97 -19.43 1.87
C GLN A 218 -17.67 -20.03 2.42
N ARG A 219 -17.51 -21.37 2.39
CA ARG A 219 -16.24 -22.02 2.77
C ARG A 219 -15.09 -21.63 1.84
N TYR A 220 -15.31 -21.61 0.53
CA TYR A 220 -14.28 -21.15 -0.43
C TYR A 220 -13.95 -19.67 -0.25
N LEU A 221 -14.96 -18.85 0.01
CA LEU A 221 -14.77 -17.43 0.29
C LEU A 221 -13.97 -17.20 1.58
N TRP A 222 -14.23 -17.99 2.61
CA TRP A 222 -13.46 -17.97 3.86
C TRP A 222 -11.99 -18.38 3.65
N LEU A 223 -11.73 -19.43 2.86
CA LEU A 223 -10.37 -19.82 2.49
C LEU A 223 -9.65 -18.69 1.75
N LYS A 224 -10.31 -18.02 0.80
CA LYS A 224 -9.76 -16.84 0.11
C LYS A 224 -9.48 -15.70 1.09
N TRP A 225 -10.41 -15.45 2.02
CA TRP A 225 -10.27 -14.42 3.05
C TRP A 225 -9.05 -14.66 3.95
N LEU A 226 -8.76 -15.90 4.34
CA LEU A 226 -7.58 -16.22 5.16
C LEU A 226 -6.25 -15.85 4.49
N ILE A 227 -6.16 -16.02 3.17
CA ILE A 227 -4.91 -15.82 2.41
C ILE A 227 -4.84 -14.46 1.71
N SER A 228 -5.83 -13.58 1.89
CA SER A 228 -5.88 -12.27 1.23
C SER A 228 -6.04 -11.13 2.23
N THR A 229 -5.41 -9.99 1.95
CA THR A 229 -5.61 -8.75 2.72
C THR A 229 -7.00 -8.16 2.46
N ASN A 230 -7.48 -8.29 1.22
CA ASN A 230 -8.83 -7.96 0.82
C ASN A 230 -9.33 -9.02 -0.18
N TYR A 231 -10.37 -9.76 0.20
CA TYR A 231 -10.89 -10.87 -0.59
C TYR A 231 -11.74 -10.43 -1.79
N VAL A 232 -12.04 -9.14 -1.92
CA VAL A 232 -12.92 -8.58 -2.97
C VAL A 232 -12.14 -7.84 -4.05
N SER A 233 -11.04 -7.14 -3.71
CA SER A 233 -10.38 -6.18 -4.61
C SER A 233 -10.03 -6.72 -6.00
N ASP A 234 -9.43 -7.90 -6.08
CA ASP A 234 -9.01 -8.53 -7.34
C ASP A 234 -10.20 -8.92 -8.22
N TRP A 235 -11.24 -9.49 -7.61
CA TRP A 235 -12.47 -9.85 -8.30
C TRP A 235 -13.27 -8.61 -8.71
N TRP A 236 -13.33 -7.60 -7.86
CA TRP A 236 -14.00 -6.34 -8.15
C TRP A 236 -13.38 -5.66 -9.37
N GLU A 237 -12.06 -5.48 -9.37
CA GLU A 237 -11.33 -4.93 -10.51
C GLU A 237 -11.56 -5.75 -11.79
N LYS A 238 -11.40 -7.08 -11.71
CA LYS A 238 -11.49 -7.95 -12.87
C LYS A 238 -12.90 -8.04 -13.46
N PHE A 239 -13.89 -8.38 -12.63
CA PHE A 239 -15.22 -8.75 -13.11
C PHE A 239 -16.15 -7.55 -13.28
N ILE A 240 -16.02 -6.51 -12.45
CA ILE A 240 -16.88 -5.32 -12.57
C ILE A 240 -16.36 -4.36 -13.64
N TYR A 241 -15.04 -4.13 -13.70
CA TYR A 241 -14.48 -3.13 -14.60
C TYR A 241 -13.79 -3.71 -15.82
N LEU A 242 -12.83 -4.62 -15.63
CA LEU A 242 -11.94 -5.05 -16.73
C LEU A 242 -12.62 -6.01 -17.72
N ARG A 243 -13.61 -6.78 -17.29
CA ARG A 243 -14.42 -7.66 -18.14
C ARG A 243 -15.62 -6.98 -18.78
N GLY A 244 -16.05 -5.83 -18.25
CA GLY A 244 -17.10 -5.01 -18.83
C GLY A 244 -16.80 -4.65 -20.29
N ARG A 245 -17.78 -4.90 -21.17
CA ARG A 245 -17.67 -4.67 -22.62
C ARG A 245 -18.27 -3.34 -23.07
N SER A 246 -19.07 -2.71 -22.22
CA SER A 246 -19.67 -1.41 -22.51
C SER A 246 -18.60 -0.33 -22.64
N PRO A 247 -18.79 0.67 -23.52
CA PRO A 247 -17.87 1.80 -23.66
C PRO A 247 -17.64 2.51 -22.33
N ILE A 248 -16.37 2.66 -21.93
CA ILE A 248 -16.02 3.19 -20.60
C ILE A 248 -16.27 4.69 -20.46
N MET A 249 -16.27 5.46 -21.55
CA MET A 249 -16.38 6.92 -21.53
C MET A 249 -17.66 7.41 -20.88
N VAL A 250 -18.77 6.68 -21.06
CA VAL A 250 -20.09 7.04 -20.51
C VAL A 250 -20.43 6.19 -19.29
N ASN A 251 -20.08 4.90 -19.30
CA ASN A 251 -20.60 3.94 -18.33
C ASN A 251 -19.71 3.73 -17.09
N SER A 252 -18.47 4.20 -17.10
CA SER A 252 -17.51 3.88 -16.04
C SER A 252 -16.58 5.03 -15.67
N ASN A 253 -16.18 5.87 -16.62
CA ASN A 253 -15.33 7.02 -16.34
C ASN A 253 -16.14 8.07 -15.56
N PHE A 254 -15.47 8.71 -14.61
CA PHE A 254 -16.00 9.87 -13.89
C PHE A 254 -15.12 11.08 -14.18
N TYR A 255 -15.70 12.27 -14.08
CA TYR A 255 -14.95 13.53 -14.17
C TYR A 255 -15.32 14.40 -12.98
N GLY A 256 -14.32 15.13 -12.47
CA GLY A 256 -14.51 16.21 -11.53
C GLY A 256 -14.17 17.51 -12.23
N LEU A 257 -14.94 18.56 -11.98
CA LEU A 257 -14.61 19.91 -12.45
C LEU A 257 -13.76 20.59 -11.38
N ASP A 258 -12.60 21.11 -11.79
CA ASP A 258 -11.79 21.96 -10.94
C ASP A 258 -12.40 23.37 -10.88
N ALA A 259 -12.02 24.14 -9.86
CA ALA A 259 -12.31 25.57 -9.75
C ALA A 259 -13.71 26.02 -9.27
N ILE A 260 -14.50 25.17 -8.59
CA ILE A 260 -15.71 25.68 -7.89
C ILE A 260 -15.35 26.82 -6.90
N TYR A 261 -14.16 26.76 -6.30
CA TYR A 261 -13.69 27.73 -5.29
C TYR A 261 -12.49 28.57 -5.74
N ILE A 262 -12.11 28.53 -7.02
CA ILE A 262 -10.92 29.23 -7.53
C ILE A 262 -11.34 30.06 -8.75
N ARG A 263 -10.77 31.26 -8.91
CA ARG A 263 -10.90 32.05 -10.14
C ARG A 263 -9.67 31.84 -11.01
N PRO A 264 -9.69 30.92 -11.98
CA PRO A 264 -8.54 30.67 -12.84
C PRO A 264 -8.34 31.81 -13.83
N THR A 265 -7.12 31.94 -14.37
CA THR A 265 -6.84 32.81 -15.51
C THR A 265 -7.74 32.48 -16.70
N THR A 266 -8.13 33.50 -17.46
CA THR A 266 -8.90 33.37 -18.71
C THR A 266 -8.03 32.85 -19.87
N ILE A 267 -6.70 32.89 -19.72
CA ILE A 267 -5.76 32.42 -20.74
C ILE A 267 -5.61 30.90 -20.64
N GLN A 268 -6.11 30.18 -21.66
CA GLN A 268 -6.12 28.71 -21.70
C GLN A 268 -4.72 28.11 -21.54
N THR A 269 -3.72 28.64 -22.26
CA THR A 269 -2.34 28.14 -22.23
C THR A 269 -1.69 28.31 -20.86
N ALA A 270 -1.88 29.48 -20.23
CA ALA A 270 -1.40 29.74 -18.87
C ALA A 270 -2.07 28.81 -17.84
N ARG A 271 -3.38 28.54 -17.99
CA ARG A 271 -4.09 27.58 -17.13
C ARG A 271 -3.55 26.16 -17.31
N ALA A 272 -3.40 25.69 -18.54
CA ALA A 272 -2.86 24.37 -18.84
C ALA A 272 -1.42 24.20 -18.32
N ALA A 273 -0.57 25.21 -18.48
CA ALA A 273 0.80 25.20 -17.95
C ALA A 273 0.82 25.13 -16.42
N ASN A 274 -0.01 25.91 -15.74
CA ASN A 274 -0.12 25.89 -14.28
C ASN A 274 -0.64 24.54 -13.76
N LEU A 275 -1.68 23.97 -14.38
CA LEU A 275 -2.22 22.67 -14.00
C LEU A 275 -1.18 21.56 -14.19
N THR A 276 -0.47 21.58 -15.31
CA THR A 276 0.60 20.61 -15.61
C THR A 276 1.72 20.72 -14.58
N CYS A 277 2.19 21.93 -14.29
CA CYS A 277 3.20 22.17 -13.26
C CYS A 277 2.75 21.68 -11.87
N ALA A 278 1.51 21.98 -11.47
CA ALA A 278 0.93 21.52 -10.22
C ALA A 278 0.83 19.98 -10.17
N ALA A 279 0.43 19.33 -11.26
CA ALA A 279 0.34 17.88 -11.35
C ALA A 279 1.72 17.20 -11.20
N PHE A 280 2.78 17.75 -11.81
CA PHE A 280 4.14 17.24 -11.64
C PHE A 280 4.71 17.46 -10.23
N ARG A 281 4.37 18.59 -9.59
CA ARG A 281 4.72 18.84 -8.18
C ARG A 281 4.01 17.84 -7.27
N TYR A 282 2.70 17.65 -7.45
CA TYR A 282 1.92 16.68 -6.71
C TYR A 282 2.45 15.25 -6.90
N ARG A 283 2.77 14.86 -8.15
CA ARG A 283 3.42 13.58 -8.44
C ARG A 283 4.73 13.40 -7.67
N THR A 284 5.53 14.46 -7.57
CA THR A 284 6.80 14.42 -6.82
C THR A 284 6.56 14.21 -5.34
N GLU A 285 5.60 14.93 -4.74
CA GLU A 285 5.21 14.73 -3.34
C GLU A 285 4.66 13.33 -3.08
N LEU A 286 3.92 12.78 -4.05
CA LEU A 286 3.40 11.42 -4.00
C LEU A 286 4.50 10.36 -4.11
N ASP A 287 5.38 10.45 -5.11
CA ASP A 287 6.54 9.56 -5.30
C ASP A 287 7.48 9.59 -4.08
N HIS A 288 7.50 10.71 -3.36
CA HIS A 288 8.28 10.94 -2.15
C HIS A 288 7.57 10.53 -0.85
N GLU A 289 6.29 10.15 -0.92
CA GLU A 289 5.41 9.83 0.21
C GLU A 289 5.25 10.95 1.24
N ASN A 290 5.41 12.21 0.79
CA ASN A 290 5.26 13.40 1.63
C ASN A 290 3.79 13.76 1.88
N ILE A 291 2.87 13.21 1.08
CA ILE A 291 1.43 13.38 1.28
C ILE A 291 1.04 12.62 2.55
N LYS A 292 0.33 13.29 3.46
CA LYS A 292 -0.14 12.66 4.70
C LYS A 292 -1.22 11.62 4.37
N PRO A 293 -1.25 10.48 5.10
CA PRO A 293 -2.32 9.52 4.93
C PRO A 293 -3.67 10.16 5.29
N LEU A 294 -4.71 9.74 4.59
CA LEU A 294 -6.07 10.19 4.87
C LEU A 294 -6.56 9.50 6.15
N MET A 295 -6.98 10.29 7.13
CA MET A 295 -7.40 9.81 8.45
C MET A 295 -8.86 10.18 8.73
N ILE A 296 -9.73 9.20 8.94
CA ILE A 296 -11.10 9.44 9.42
C ILE A 296 -11.01 9.89 10.89
N GLN A 297 -11.65 11.03 11.18
CA GLN A 297 -11.65 11.68 12.50
C GLN A 297 -10.25 11.85 13.11
N LYS A 298 -9.18 11.93 12.29
CA LYS A 298 -7.77 11.97 12.72
C LYS A 298 -7.27 10.71 13.44
N PHE A 299 -8.04 9.63 13.51
CA PHE A 299 -7.69 8.40 14.23
C PHE A 299 -7.53 7.19 13.31
N VAL A 300 -8.44 6.98 12.35
CA VAL A 300 -8.44 5.76 11.51
C VAL A 300 -7.81 6.04 10.16
N PRO A 301 -6.66 5.43 9.82
CA PRO A 301 -6.07 5.55 8.50
C PRO A 301 -6.92 4.84 7.46
N LEU A 302 -7.04 5.46 6.28
CA LEU A 302 -7.59 4.82 5.09
C LEU A 302 -6.50 4.19 4.24
N CYS A 303 -6.88 3.18 3.46
CA CYS A 303 -5.98 2.54 2.52
C CYS A 303 -5.51 3.54 1.45
N SER A 304 -4.20 3.63 1.26
CA SER A 304 -3.59 4.50 0.26
C SER A 304 -3.19 3.79 -1.03
N SER A 305 -3.53 2.51 -1.23
CA SER A 305 -3.00 1.71 -2.36
C SER A 305 -3.40 2.27 -3.73
N GLN A 306 -4.53 2.97 -3.82
CA GLN A 306 -5.00 3.55 -5.07
C GLN A 306 -4.14 4.73 -5.56
N TYR A 307 -3.41 5.39 -4.65
CA TYR A 307 -2.51 6.50 -5.02
C TYR A 307 -1.39 6.03 -5.96
N GLU A 308 -0.96 4.77 -5.87
CA GLU A 308 0.07 4.19 -6.74
C GLU A 308 -0.31 4.26 -8.23
N ARG A 309 -1.62 4.27 -8.53
CA ARG A 309 -2.15 4.21 -9.89
C ARG A 309 -2.54 5.58 -10.47
N GLN A 310 -2.24 6.68 -9.77
CA GLN A 310 -2.65 8.01 -10.22
C GLN A 310 -1.83 8.54 -11.41
N PHE A 311 -0.58 8.07 -11.58
CA PHE A 311 0.29 8.47 -12.68
C PHE A 311 0.89 7.24 -13.39
N ASN A 312 1.15 7.37 -14.70
CA ASN A 312 1.76 6.32 -15.54
C ASN A 312 1.02 4.97 -15.47
N THR A 313 -0.30 5.04 -15.31
CA THR A 313 -1.17 3.87 -15.30
C THR A 313 -2.18 4.03 -16.42
N VAL A 314 -2.35 2.99 -17.22
CA VAL A 314 -3.30 2.97 -18.33
C VAL A 314 -4.02 1.64 -18.38
N ARG A 315 -5.29 1.65 -18.77
CA ARG A 315 -6.04 0.44 -19.09
C ARG A 315 -5.79 0.06 -20.54
N VAL A 316 -5.23 -1.12 -20.75
CA VAL A 316 -5.03 -1.73 -22.07
C VAL A 316 -6.24 -2.62 -22.39
N PRO A 317 -6.88 -2.46 -23.55
CA PRO A 317 -8.01 -3.30 -23.94
C PRO A 317 -7.54 -4.74 -24.22
N GLY A 318 -8.41 -5.71 -23.93
CA GLY A 318 -8.19 -7.11 -24.23
C GLY A 318 -9.49 -7.80 -24.66
N LYS A 319 -9.39 -8.87 -25.44
CA LYS A 319 -10.54 -9.57 -26.05
C LYS A 319 -11.59 -9.96 -25.02
N GLU A 320 -11.16 -10.60 -23.93
CA GLU A 320 -12.06 -11.08 -22.87
C GLU A 320 -11.87 -10.38 -21.52
N THR A 321 -10.70 -9.83 -21.25
CA THR A 321 -10.43 -9.04 -20.04
C THR A 321 -9.39 -7.99 -20.40
N GLY A 322 -9.65 -6.72 -20.07
CA GLY A 322 -8.64 -5.67 -20.16
C GLY A 322 -7.57 -5.84 -19.08
N MET A 323 -6.46 -5.13 -19.22
CA MET A 323 -5.35 -5.15 -18.25
C MET A 323 -5.06 -3.72 -17.77
N ILE A 324 -4.65 -3.59 -16.51
CA ILE A 324 -4.04 -2.35 -16.03
C ILE A 324 -2.53 -2.46 -16.24
N LEU A 325 -1.99 -1.57 -17.07
CA LEU A 325 -0.56 -1.41 -17.27
C LEU A 325 -0.08 -0.26 -16.39
N GLU A 326 0.68 -0.61 -15.36
CA GLU A 326 1.45 0.34 -14.57
C GLU A 326 2.86 0.39 -15.15
N GLN A 327 3.26 1.52 -15.74
CA GLN A 327 4.68 1.75 -16.02
C GLN A 327 5.38 2.06 -14.69
N ARG A 328 5.65 0.99 -13.93
CA ARG A 328 6.56 1.06 -12.79
C ARG A 328 7.92 1.44 -13.35
N LYS A 329 8.30 2.70 -13.16
CA LYS A 329 9.64 3.20 -13.49
C LYS A 329 10.66 2.23 -12.92
N TYR A 330 11.31 1.46 -13.79
CA TYR A 330 12.44 0.62 -13.41
C TYR A 330 13.53 1.52 -12.86
#